data_AF-A0A1D3JP72-F1
#
_entry.id   AF-A0A1D3JP72-F1
#
_cell.length_a   1.000
_cell.length_b   1.000
_cell.length_c   1.000
_cell.angle_alpha   90.00
_cell.angle_beta   90.00
_cell.angle_gamma   90.00
#
_symmetry.space_group_name_H-M   'P 1'
#
loop_
_entity.id
_entity.type
_entity.pdbx_description
1 polymer ?
#
loop_
_entity_poly.entity_id
_entity_poly.type
_entity_poly.pdbx_seq_one_letter_code
_entity_poly.pdbx_strand_id
1 'polypeptide(L)'
;MDAEICKNFLLVRTNFPDQLDNNGNYKIEDDTHFKEYCSNQNCVNELEKISAGCLYLFNEFFKDFSVFNSVAKSNINIVDYIIIWLSYMLNLKENDYNNSLNHFYTTYINNEKYKNPIDGVEAYSNYKNIIEKKHDLTKMNIKDISKFYDSFILLCEMYTAFNDDNKNCTNCSEKANKFVEK
;
A
#
# COMPACT_ATOMS: atom_id res chain seq x y z
N MET A 1 3.35 -1.97 -15.48
CA MET A 1 2.44 -1.94 -14.32
C MET A 1 1.28 -2.88 -14.64
N ASP A 2 0.70 -3.53 -13.64
CA ASP A 2 -0.43 -4.45 -13.85
C ASP A 2 -1.75 -3.77 -13.44
N ALA A 3 -2.80 -3.93 -14.24
CA ALA A 3 -4.10 -3.32 -13.96
C ALA A 3 -4.76 -3.91 -12.69
N GLU A 4 -4.56 -5.20 -12.39
CA GLU A 4 -5.07 -5.86 -11.19
C GLU A 4 -4.38 -5.33 -9.93
N ILE A 5 -3.06 -5.12 -9.98
CA ILE A 5 -2.33 -4.46 -8.88
C ILE A 5 -2.92 -3.08 -8.63
N CYS A 6 -3.10 -2.30 -9.69
CA CYS A 6 -3.58 -0.93 -9.56
C CYS A 6 -5.03 -0.82 -9.09
N LYS A 7 -5.90 -1.77 -9.43
CA LYS A 7 -7.27 -1.82 -8.87
C LYS A 7 -7.26 -1.91 -7.35
N ASN A 8 -6.38 -2.71 -6.76
CA ASN A 8 -6.27 -2.84 -5.30
C ASN A 8 -5.81 -1.53 -4.64
N PHE A 9 -4.81 -0.84 -5.20
CA PHE A 9 -4.37 0.45 -4.66
C PHE A 9 -5.44 1.55 -4.80
N LEU A 10 -6.18 1.57 -5.92
CA LEU A 10 -7.30 2.52 -6.10
C LEU A 10 -8.49 2.19 -5.20
N LEU A 11 -8.76 0.91 -4.92
CA LEU A 11 -9.74 0.48 -3.92
C LEU A 11 -9.33 0.96 -2.52
N VAL A 12 -8.07 0.75 -2.14
CA VAL A 12 -7.55 1.28 -0.87
C VAL A 12 -7.70 2.79 -0.83
N ARG A 13 -7.33 3.52 -1.89
CA ARG A 13 -7.48 4.98 -1.96
C ARG A 13 -8.95 5.43 -1.87
N THR A 14 -9.90 4.65 -2.36
CA THR A 14 -11.33 4.98 -2.28
C THR A 14 -11.88 4.76 -0.88
N ASN A 15 -11.53 3.63 -0.26
CA ASN A 15 -12.08 3.20 1.03
C ASN A 15 -11.31 3.78 2.22
N PHE A 16 -10.02 4.08 2.03
CA PHE A 16 -9.15 4.76 2.96
C PHE A 16 -8.38 5.88 2.22
N PRO A 17 -9.03 7.06 2.06
CA PRO A 17 -8.48 8.17 1.30
C PRO A 17 -7.08 8.61 1.71
N ASP A 18 -6.33 9.00 0.70
CA ASP A 18 -4.96 9.51 0.77
C ASP A 18 -4.90 10.99 1.18
N GLN A 19 -5.82 11.40 2.05
CA GLN A 19 -6.01 12.77 2.50
C GLN A 19 -6.65 12.77 3.89
N LEU A 20 -6.29 13.76 4.70
CA LEU A 20 -6.81 13.94 6.05
C LEU A 20 -8.17 14.65 6.01
N ASP A 21 -9.02 14.37 7.01
CA ASP A 21 -10.26 15.13 7.20
C ASP A 21 -9.99 16.58 7.65
N ASN A 22 -11.07 17.37 7.79
CA ASN A 22 -10.97 18.77 8.22
C ASN A 22 -10.35 18.96 9.62
N ASN A 23 -10.30 17.90 10.43
CA ASN A 23 -9.68 17.89 11.75
C ASN A 23 -8.24 17.34 11.73
N GLY A 24 -7.69 17.04 10.54
CA GLY A 24 -6.36 16.50 10.37
C GLY A 24 -6.24 15.01 10.73
N ASN A 25 -7.32 14.22 10.64
CA ASN A 25 -7.34 12.79 10.97
C ASN A 25 -7.58 11.91 9.75
N TYR A 26 -7.05 10.69 9.81
CA TYR A 26 -7.35 9.62 8.88
C TYR A 26 -8.79 9.15 9.05
N LYS A 27 -9.52 9.07 7.95
CA LYS A 27 -10.87 8.55 7.91
C LYS A 27 -10.94 7.36 6.97
N ILE A 28 -11.44 6.23 7.47
CA ILE A 28 -11.82 5.10 6.63
C ILE A 28 -13.29 5.35 6.24
N GLU A 29 -13.55 5.47 4.95
CA GLU A 29 -14.89 5.67 4.40
C GLU A 29 -15.67 4.35 4.32
N ASP A 30 -14.98 3.26 4.00
CA ASP A 30 -15.52 1.90 4.04
C ASP A 30 -14.48 0.97 4.67
N ASP A 31 -14.85 0.34 5.78
CA ASP A 31 -13.98 -0.52 6.57
C ASP A 31 -14.20 -2.01 6.29
N THR A 32 -15.08 -2.38 5.36
CA THR A 32 -15.43 -3.77 5.03
C THR A 32 -14.21 -4.65 4.80
N HIS A 33 -13.21 -4.13 4.08
CA HIS A 33 -11.96 -4.82 3.78
C HIS A 33 -10.84 -4.60 4.82
N PHE A 34 -11.01 -3.68 5.77
CA PHE A 34 -9.96 -3.30 6.72
C PHE A 34 -10.22 -3.81 8.14
N LYS A 35 -11.48 -4.01 8.53
CA LYS A 35 -11.91 -4.42 9.88
C LYS A 35 -11.16 -5.63 10.41
N GLU A 36 -10.91 -6.64 9.58
CA GLU A 36 -10.20 -7.86 10.01
C GLU A 36 -8.72 -7.60 10.40
N TYR A 37 -8.11 -6.56 9.83
CA TYR A 37 -6.73 -6.18 10.11
C TYR A 37 -6.60 -5.21 11.30
N CYS A 38 -7.71 -4.70 11.82
CA CYS A 38 -7.76 -3.89 13.03
C CYS A 38 -7.72 -4.75 14.31
N SER A 39 -7.23 -4.20 15.42
CA SER A 39 -7.50 -4.76 16.75
C SER A 39 -8.96 -4.51 17.10
N ASN A 40 -9.63 -5.49 17.73
CA ASN A 40 -11.05 -5.41 18.11
C ASN A 40 -12.00 -4.97 16.97
N GLN A 41 -11.58 -5.13 15.71
CA GLN A 41 -12.33 -4.81 14.50
C GLN A 41 -12.76 -3.33 14.34
N ASN A 42 -12.07 -2.36 14.97
CA ASN A 42 -12.52 -0.96 14.94
C ASN A 42 -11.44 0.12 14.70
N CYS A 43 -10.18 -0.25 14.39
CA CYS A 43 -9.07 0.63 13.97
C CYS A 43 -9.10 2.03 14.61
N VAL A 44 -9.07 2.10 15.94
CA VAL A 44 -9.28 3.37 16.65
C VAL A 44 -8.10 4.31 16.45
N ASN A 45 -6.88 3.77 16.43
CA ASN A 45 -5.66 4.56 16.30
C ASN A 45 -5.33 4.87 14.82
N GLU A 46 -4.84 6.08 14.57
CA GLU A 46 -4.39 6.58 13.27
C GLU A 46 -3.37 5.65 12.59
N LEU A 47 -2.32 5.24 13.31
CA LEU A 47 -1.32 4.31 12.78
C LEU A 47 -1.86 2.89 12.58
N GLU A 48 -2.89 2.51 13.34
CA GLU A 48 -3.55 1.23 13.16
C GLU A 48 -4.38 1.19 11.88
N LYS A 49 -5.06 2.28 11.51
CA LYS A 49 -5.73 2.42 10.20
C LYS A 49 -4.74 2.24 9.04
N ILE A 50 -3.56 2.88 9.13
CA ILE A 50 -2.47 2.71 8.16
C ILE A 50 -1.99 1.26 8.13
N SER A 51 -1.80 0.62 9.28
CA SER A 51 -1.42 -0.78 9.34
C SER A 51 -2.48 -1.71 8.77
N ALA A 52 -3.77 -1.41 8.92
CA ALA A 52 -4.83 -2.21 8.34
C ALA A 52 -4.84 -2.13 6.81
N GLY A 53 -4.69 -0.94 6.23
CA GLY A 53 -4.54 -0.77 4.78
C GLY A 53 -3.28 -1.46 4.23
N CYS A 54 -2.17 -1.38 4.97
CA CYS A 54 -0.91 -2.06 4.60
C CYS A 54 -1.07 -3.60 4.62
N LEU A 55 -1.67 -4.15 5.67
CA LEU A 55 -1.93 -5.59 5.79
C LEU A 55 -2.89 -6.09 4.71
N TYR A 56 -3.92 -5.32 4.38
CA TYR A 56 -4.82 -5.63 3.27
C TYR A 56 -4.03 -5.79 1.96
N LEU A 57 -3.18 -4.83 1.61
CA LEU A 57 -2.35 -4.93 0.40
C LEU A 57 -1.43 -6.15 0.42
N PHE A 58 -0.77 -6.44 1.54
CA PHE A 58 0.05 -7.64 1.65
C PHE A 58 -0.77 -8.93 1.52
N ASN A 59 -1.98 -8.97 2.08
CA ASN A 59 -2.89 -10.10 1.94
C ASN A 59 -3.29 -10.31 0.48
N GLU A 60 -3.78 -9.27 -0.21
CA GLU A 60 -4.21 -9.39 -1.60
C GLU A 60 -3.13 -9.87 -2.56
N PHE A 61 -1.85 -9.64 -2.24
CA PHE A 61 -0.74 -10.02 -3.12
C PHE A 61 0.08 -11.21 -2.63
N PHE A 62 0.05 -11.55 -1.34
CA PHE A 62 0.95 -12.53 -0.74
C PHE A 62 0.30 -13.50 0.26
N LYS A 63 -1.04 -13.53 0.38
CA LYS A 63 -1.76 -14.34 1.38
C LYS A 63 -1.32 -15.80 1.43
N ASP A 64 -1.16 -16.44 0.28
CA ASP A 64 -0.80 -17.84 0.16
C ASP A 64 -0.07 -18.12 -1.17
N PHE A 65 0.35 -19.36 -1.36
CA PHE A 65 1.02 -19.83 -2.57
C PHE A 65 0.23 -19.57 -3.87
N SER A 66 -1.10 -19.67 -3.83
CA SER A 66 -1.92 -19.46 -5.03
C SER A 66 -1.86 -18.00 -5.44
N VAL A 67 -2.17 -17.10 -4.51
CA VAL A 67 -2.14 -15.64 -4.71
C VAL A 67 -0.73 -15.18 -5.10
N PHE A 68 0.30 -15.69 -4.43
CA PHE A 68 1.69 -15.36 -4.73
C PHE A 68 2.07 -15.74 -6.17
N ASN A 69 1.72 -16.94 -6.64
CA ASN A 69 2.07 -17.36 -8.00
C ASN A 69 1.28 -16.62 -9.09
N SER A 70 0.01 -16.29 -8.84
CA SER A 70 -0.82 -15.61 -9.83
C SER A 70 -0.49 -14.13 -9.95
N VAL A 71 -0.20 -13.45 -8.83
CA VAL A 71 -0.01 -11.99 -8.80
C VAL A 71 1.44 -11.61 -8.55
N ALA A 72 2.01 -11.96 -7.41
CA ALA A 72 3.27 -11.38 -6.96
C ALA A 72 4.52 -11.92 -7.66
N LYS A 73 4.53 -13.19 -8.07
CA LYS A 73 5.70 -13.83 -8.66
C LYS A 73 6.12 -13.20 -10.00
N SER A 74 5.17 -12.76 -10.80
CA SER A 74 5.41 -12.05 -12.06
C SER A 74 5.63 -10.55 -11.87
N ASN A 75 5.31 -10.00 -10.68
CA ASN A 75 5.31 -8.58 -10.39
C ASN A 75 6.32 -8.24 -9.28
N ILE A 76 7.59 -8.15 -9.67
CA ILE A 76 8.73 -8.02 -8.75
C ILE A 76 8.73 -6.75 -7.88
N ASN A 77 7.95 -5.73 -8.26
CA ASN A 77 7.93 -4.39 -7.64
C ASN A 77 6.72 -4.14 -6.72
N ILE A 78 5.85 -5.14 -6.46
CA ILE A 78 4.67 -4.93 -5.60
C ILE A 78 5.06 -4.37 -4.24
N VAL A 79 6.13 -4.91 -3.64
CA VAL A 79 6.61 -4.47 -2.33
C VAL A 79 7.02 -3.00 -2.39
N ASP A 80 7.69 -2.57 -3.45
CA ASP A 80 8.05 -1.15 -3.65
C ASP A 80 6.80 -0.26 -3.66
N TYR A 81 5.74 -0.68 -4.37
CA TYR A 81 4.48 0.07 -4.45
C TYR A 81 3.76 0.15 -3.10
N ILE A 82 3.76 -0.94 -2.32
CA ILE A 82 3.20 -0.92 -0.96
C ILE A 82 4.01 0.03 -0.06
N ILE A 83 5.34 0.04 -0.17
CA ILE A 83 6.19 0.94 0.60
C ILE A 83 6.02 2.40 0.16
N ILE A 84 5.80 2.68 -1.13
CA ILE A 84 5.46 4.01 -1.63
C ILE A 84 4.14 4.50 -1.02
N TRP A 85 3.09 3.67 -1.06
CA TRP A 85 1.80 3.98 -0.42
C TRP A 85 1.97 4.21 1.08
N LEU A 86 2.64 3.29 1.79
CA LEU A 86 2.85 3.39 3.23
C LEU A 86 3.62 4.66 3.61
N SER A 87 4.68 4.98 2.87
CA SER A 87 5.49 6.17 3.09
C SER A 87 4.71 7.45 2.85
N TYR A 88 3.85 7.48 1.83
CA TYR A 88 2.96 8.62 1.59
C TYR A 88 1.97 8.80 2.72
N MET A 89 1.25 7.73 3.09
CA MET A 89 0.26 7.79 4.16
C MET A 89 0.90 8.25 5.47
N LEU A 90 2.04 7.70 5.87
CA LEU A 90 2.75 8.13 7.08
C LEU A 90 3.26 9.59 7.01
N ASN A 91 3.46 10.14 5.82
CA ASN A 91 3.95 11.51 5.61
C ASN A 91 2.83 12.55 5.50
N LEU A 92 1.56 12.15 5.41
CA LEU A 92 0.40 13.07 5.39
C LEU A 92 0.22 13.83 6.71
N LYS A 93 0.64 13.23 7.83
CA LYS A 93 0.53 13.81 9.16
C LYS A 93 1.91 13.92 9.79
N GLU A 94 2.28 15.13 10.22
CA GLU A 94 3.48 15.32 11.02
C GLU A 94 3.41 14.46 12.29
N ASN A 95 4.55 13.89 12.65
CA ASN A 95 4.69 13.12 13.88
C ASN A 95 6.03 13.46 14.51
N ASP A 96 6.12 13.30 15.82
CA ASP A 96 7.31 13.65 16.61
C ASP A 96 8.47 12.65 16.41
N TYR A 97 8.31 11.66 15.52
CA TYR A 97 9.32 10.65 15.27
C TYR A 97 10.29 11.13 14.19
N ASN A 98 11.58 11.21 14.54
CA ASN A 98 12.66 11.50 13.60
C ASN A 98 12.63 10.63 12.32
N ASN A 99 12.12 9.39 12.43
CA ASN A 99 11.82 8.53 11.29
C ASN A 99 10.50 7.76 11.54
N SER A 100 9.41 8.27 10.97
CA SER A 100 8.06 7.71 11.11
C SER A 100 7.95 6.29 10.53
N LEU A 101 8.68 6.00 9.45
CA LEU A 101 8.68 4.68 8.81
C LEU A 101 9.37 3.64 9.71
N ASN A 102 10.50 4.01 10.33
CA ASN A 102 11.16 3.16 11.32
C ASN A 102 10.27 2.94 12.55
N HIS A 103 9.62 3.99 13.06
CA HIS A 103 8.70 3.85 14.18
C HIS A 103 7.56 2.88 13.83
N PHE A 104 6.91 3.08 12.68
CA PHE A 104 5.86 2.18 12.19
C PHE A 104 6.35 0.74 12.06
N TYR A 105 7.56 0.54 11.53
CA TYR A 105 8.17 -0.79 11.42
C TYR A 105 8.30 -1.47 12.78
N THR A 106 8.86 -0.77 13.77
CA THR A 106 9.07 -1.34 15.12
C THR A 106 7.75 -1.61 15.86
N THR A 107 6.73 -0.79 15.64
CA THR A 107 5.46 -0.86 16.36
C THR A 107 4.47 -1.86 15.72
N TYR A 108 4.37 -1.86 14.39
CA TYR A 108 3.35 -2.62 13.65
C TYR A 108 3.92 -3.78 12.85
N ILE A 109 4.95 -3.55 12.01
CA ILE A 109 5.50 -4.62 11.16
C ILE A 109 6.20 -5.69 11.99
N ASN A 110 6.73 -5.33 13.16
CA ASN A 110 7.33 -6.27 14.10
C ASN A 110 6.30 -7.00 15.00
N ASN A 111 4.99 -6.89 14.73
CA ASN A 111 3.90 -7.53 15.49
C ASN A 111 3.49 -8.89 14.87
N GLU A 112 2.66 -9.67 15.57
CA GLU A 112 2.14 -10.98 15.20
C GLU A 112 1.49 -11.00 13.81
N LYS A 113 0.62 -10.02 13.47
CA LYS A 113 -0.10 -10.01 12.18
C LYS A 113 0.81 -10.04 10.94
N TYR A 114 1.98 -9.40 11.00
CA TYR A 114 2.97 -9.41 9.90
C TYR A 114 3.93 -10.61 9.97
N LYS A 115 3.94 -11.33 11.09
CA LYS A 115 4.78 -12.50 11.35
C LYS A 115 4.05 -13.82 11.14
N ASN A 116 2.73 -13.79 10.97
CA ASN A 116 1.92 -14.95 10.63
C ASN A 116 2.50 -15.65 9.39
N PRO A 117 2.66 -16.99 9.44
CA PRO A 117 3.19 -17.74 8.32
C PRO A 117 2.36 -17.56 7.05
N ILE A 118 3.04 -17.49 5.90
CA ILE A 118 2.40 -17.60 4.59
C ILE A 118 2.50 -19.05 4.14
N ASP A 119 1.36 -19.68 3.92
CA ASP A 119 1.32 -21.10 3.58
C ASP A 119 1.83 -21.36 2.15
N GLY A 120 2.82 -22.25 2.04
CA GLY A 120 3.32 -22.78 0.78
C GLY A 120 4.27 -21.88 -0.01
N VAL A 121 4.66 -20.70 0.48
CA VAL A 121 5.61 -19.81 -0.20
C VAL A 121 7.03 -20.01 0.33
N GLU A 122 7.84 -20.83 -0.34
CA GLU A 122 9.23 -21.11 0.11
C GLU A 122 10.13 -19.87 0.15
N ALA A 123 9.89 -18.89 -0.72
CA ALA A 123 10.70 -17.69 -0.82
C ALA A 123 10.54 -16.74 0.38
N TYR A 124 9.41 -16.79 1.08
CA TYR A 124 9.05 -15.83 2.12
C TYR A 124 8.24 -16.50 3.23
N SER A 125 8.70 -16.40 4.47
CA SER A 125 8.01 -17.04 5.59
C SER A 125 6.78 -16.26 6.08
N ASN A 126 6.80 -14.93 5.97
CA ASN A 126 5.73 -14.03 6.41
C ASN A 126 5.92 -12.62 5.80
N TYR A 127 4.95 -11.72 5.95
CA TYR A 127 5.00 -10.37 5.37
C TYR A 127 6.20 -9.55 5.85
N LYS A 128 6.57 -9.67 7.13
CA LYS A 128 7.79 -9.04 7.66
C LYS A 128 9.04 -9.52 6.91
N ASN A 129 9.16 -10.82 6.66
CA ASN A 129 10.29 -11.38 5.91
C ASN A 129 10.34 -10.89 4.47
N ILE A 130 9.18 -10.70 3.81
CA ILE A 130 9.10 -10.10 2.48
C ILE A 130 9.72 -8.70 2.50
N ILE A 131 9.28 -7.87 3.45
CA ILE A 131 9.72 -6.48 3.59
C ILE A 131 11.24 -6.44 3.85
N GLU A 132 11.73 -7.19 4.84
CA GLU A 132 13.15 -7.19 5.22
C GLU A 132 14.09 -7.69 4.12
N LYS A 133 13.62 -8.60 3.24
CA LYS A 133 14.40 -9.06 2.08
C LYS A 133 14.47 -8.02 0.97
N LYS A 134 13.50 -7.12 0.86
CA LYS A 134 13.42 -6.12 -0.21
C LYS A 134 13.96 -4.76 0.23
N HIS A 135 13.71 -4.37 1.47
CA HIS A 135 14.04 -3.05 1.98
C HIS A 135 14.51 -3.09 3.43
N ASP A 136 15.46 -2.21 3.72
CA ASP A 136 15.77 -1.80 5.09
C ASP A 136 15.00 -0.50 5.40
N LEU A 137 13.77 -0.65 5.91
CA LEU A 137 12.89 0.48 6.23
C LEU A 137 13.48 1.41 7.30
N THR A 138 14.47 0.95 8.08
CA THR A 138 15.11 1.75 9.13
C THR A 138 16.10 2.79 8.56
N LYS A 139 16.61 2.54 7.34
CA LYS A 139 17.56 3.42 6.64
C LYS A 139 16.92 4.29 5.57
N MET A 140 15.66 4.04 5.25
CA MET A 140 14.94 4.76 4.21
C MET A 140 14.42 6.11 4.70
N ASN A 141 14.47 7.11 3.82
CA ASN A 141 13.86 8.42 4.07
C ASN A 141 12.43 8.44 3.51
N ILE A 142 11.46 8.48 4.42
CA ILE A 142 10.03 8.54 4.11
C ILE A 142 9.68 9.67 3.13
N LYS A 143 10.30 10.85 3.28
CA LYS A 143 10.03 12.02 2.42
C LYS A 143 10.54 11.84 0.99
N ASP A 144 11.57 11.03 0.81
CA ASP A 144 12.10 10.77 -0.53
C ASP A 144 11.24 9.72 -1.26
N ILE A 145 10.72 8.75 -0.51
CA ILE A 145 9.83 7.71 -1.06
C ILE A 145 8.44 8.28 -1.36
N SER A 146 7.88 9.09 -0.45
CA SER A 146 6.51 9.63 -0.60
C SER A 146 6.34 10.51 -1.84
N LYS A 147 7.41 11.13 -2.36
CA LYS A 147 7.39 11.93 -3.60
C LYS A 147 6.93 11.13 -4.83
N PHE A 148 7.14 9.81 -4.85
CA PHE A 148 6.75 8.98 -5.98
C PHE A 148 5.27 8.62 -6.00
N TYR A 149 4.53 8.89 -4.91
CA TYR A 149 3.15 8.44 -4.75
C TYR A 149 2.20 9.04 -5.79
N ASP A 150 2.28 10.34 -6.04
CA ASP A 150 1.39 10.99 -7.01
C ASP A 150 1.56 10.40 -8.41
N SER A 151 2.82 10.24 -8.85
CA SER A 151 3.15 9.61 -10.13
C SER A 151 2.68 8.15 -10.15
N PHE A 152 2.84 7.43 -9.04
CA PHE A 152 2.36 6.06 -8.91
C PHE A 152 0.83 5.95 -9.05
N ILE A 153 0.05 6.82 -8.41
CA ILE A 153 -1.41 6.77 -8.56
C ILE A 153 -1.84 7.19 -9.97
N LEU A 154 -1.23 8.21 -10.57
CA LEU A 154 -1.50 8.58 -11.97
C LEU A 154 -1.23 7.40 -12.91
N LEU A 155 -0.13 6.66 -12.67
CA LEU A 155 0.17 5.44 -13.41
C LEU A 155 -0.93 4.40 -13.23
N CYS A 156 -1.37 4.15 -12.00
CA CYS A 156 -2.43 3.19 -11.75
C CYS A 156 -3.76 3.56 -12.38
N GLU A 157 -4.11 4.83 -12.31
CA GLU A 157 -5.28 5.39 -12.94
C GLU A 157 -5.27 5.30 -14.48
N MET A 158 -4.11 5.34 -15.12
CA MET A 158 -3.98 5.10 -16.56
C MET A 158 -4.17 3.62 -16.90
N TYR A 159 -3.52 2.74 -16.15
CA TYR A 159 -3.57 1.29 -16.37
C TYR A 159 -4.95 0.70 -16.07
N THR A 160 -5.75 1.28 -15.17
CA THR A 160 -7.12 0.83 -14.92
C THR A 160 -8.15 1.46 -15.84
N ALA A 161 -7.88 2.65 -16.38
CA ALA A 161 -8.71 3.27 -17.42
C ALA A 161 -8.58 2.56 -18.78
N PHE A 162 -7.47 1.85 -19.01
CA PHE A 162 -7.26 0.95 -20.14
C PHE A 162 -7.62 -0.49 -19.70
N ASN A 163 -8.89 -0.88 -19.83
CA ASN A 163 -9.33 -2.25 -19.54
C ASN A 163 -9.83 -2.96 -20.81
N ASP A 164 -10.04 -4.28 -20.73
CA ASP A 164 -10.42 -5.10 -21.89
C ASP A 164 -11.71 -4.63 -22.60
N ASP A 165 -12.59 -3.97 -21.85
CA ASP A 165 -13.86 -3.41 -22.33
C ASP A 165 -13.72 -2.00 -22.93
N ASN A 166 -12.62 -1.29 -22.61
CA ASN A 166 -12.39 0.10 -23.02
C ASN A 166 -10.99 0.27 -23.62
N LYS A 167 -10.82 -0.28 -24.83
CA LYS A 167 -9.58 -0.17 -25.64
C LYS A 167 -9.19 1.28 -25.95
N ASN A 168 -10.13 2.22 -25.84
CA ASN A 168 -9.89 3.64 -25.99
C ASN A 168 -9.90 4.32 -24.63
N CYS A 169 -8.72 4.54 -24.05
CA CYS A 169 -8.58 5.29 -22.82
C CYS A 169 -8.68 6.80 -23.10
N THR A 170 -9.91 7.32 -23.12
CA THR A 170 -10.20 8.74 -23.40
C THR A 170 -9.41 9.71 -22.53
N ASN A 171 -9.15 9.34 -21.26
CA ASN A 171 -8.49 10.21 -20.29
C ASN A 171 -6.99 9.88 -20.10
N CYS A 172 -6.43 8.91 -20.82
CA CYS A 172 -5.01 8.54 -20.63
C CYS A 172 -4.07 9.65 -21.07
N SER A 173 -4.39 10.39 -22.14
CA SER A 173 -3.52 11.48 -22.60
C SER A 173 -3.40 12.59 -21.55
N GLU A 174 -4.49 12.96 -20.88
CA GLU A 174 -4.46 13.96 -19.82
C GLU A 174 -3.66 13.48 -18.60
N LYS A 175 -3.86 12.22 -18.20
CA LYS A 175 -3.12 11.62 -17.08
C LYS A 175 -1.64 11.42 -17.39
N ALA A 176 -1.30 11.08 -18.62
CA ALA A 176 0.08 10.93 -19.08
C ALA A 176 0.82 12.29 -19.05
N ASN A 177 0.16 13.37 -19.47
CA ASN A 177 0.73 14.71 -19.38
C ASN A 177 1.00 15.09 -17.92
N LYS A 178 0.02 14.87 -17.02
CA LYS A 178 0.21 15.09 -15.56
C LYS A 178 1.33 14.24 -14.97
N PHE A 179 1.50 13.00 -15.45
CA PHE A 179 2.56 12.10 -14.98
C PHE A 179 3.95 12.60 -15.37
N VAL A 180 4.12 13.15 -16.57
CA VAL A 180 5.40 13.71 -17.03
C VAL A 180 5.77 15.01 -16.29
N GLU A 181 4.79 15.75 -15.80
CA GLU A 181 4.97 17.00 -15.05
C GLU A 181 5.35 16.80 -13.56
N LYS A 182 5.20 15.58 -13.02
CA LYS A 182 5.53 15.24 -11.63
C LYS A 182 7.01 14.89 -11.46
#